data_AF-A8RU42-F1
#
_entry.id   AF-A8RU42-F1
#
_cell.length_a   1.000
_cell.length_b   1.000
_cell.length_c   1.000
_cell.angle_alpha   90.00
_cell.angle_beta   90.00
_cell.angle_gamma   90.00
#
_symmetry.space_group_name_H-M   'P 1'
#
loop_
_entity.id
_entity.type
_entity.pdbx_description
1 polymer ?
#
loop_
_entity_poly.entity_id
_entity_poly.type
_entity_poly.pdbx_seq_one_letter_code
_entity_poly.pdbx_strand_id
1 'polypeptide(L)'
;MGKRYYDNYDYEEAYKEQCKKLEEAEMERWMKEGWVNCLYRTSTYKSTNTESNTTLLESMVYPSFKFKADMPKTEKKRETSPSQSNLNDKNARRYLIRLANINFGKGDIWATFGWNNGLLPETYEDAKKDVVNFIRRINRKRKKLGLENAKYIYIIAFEEYTRPHFHLLISGGIDRDELERMWGKCDRPNTRNISPDENFLLTGLATYITQNPHGTKRWCPSKNLKKPDEPKRSYSKFRKAKVEKMAFDSSVLQAEMEKAYPGFTFLDAEVKHNGVNAAFYIYARMVKKGEKPKGKPQKRKRGNKA
;
A
#
# COMPACT_ATOMS: atom_id res chain seq x y z
N MET A 1 -4.70 20.62 -46.00
CA MET A 1 -3.89 19.39 -46.12
C MET A 1 -3.96 18.64 -44.80
N GLY A 2 -4.62 17.47 -44.77
CA GLY A 2 -4.68 16.65 -43.56
C GLY A 2 -3.31 16.03 -43.27
N LYS A 3 -2.84 16.13 -42.02
CA LYS A 3 -1.62 15.46 -41.57
C LYS A 3 -1.74 13.96 -41.83
N ARG A 4 -0.82 13.39 -42.62
CA ARG A 4 -0.74 11.96 -42.86
C ARG A 4 -0.16 11.30 -41.60
N TYR A 5 -0.89 10.37 -41.01
CA TYR A 5 -0.59 9.73 -39.71
C TYR A 5 0.60 8.74 -39.74
N TYR A 6 1.28 8.57 -40.87
CA TYR A 6 2.35 7.57 -41.06
C TYR A 6 3.76 8.09 -40.74
N ASP A 7 3.96 9.41 -40.59
CA ASP A 7 5.29 9.99 -40.37
C ASP A 7 5.80 9.88 -38.92
N ASN A 8 4.98 9.33 -38.00
CA ASN A 8 5.32 9.07 -36.59
C ASN A 8 5.33 7.55 -36.27
N TYR A 9 5.64 6.68 -37.24
CA TYR A 9 5.75 5.24 -36.99
C TYR A 9 7.12 4.92 -36.37
N ASP A 10 7.17 4.83 -35.03
CA ASP A 10 8.33 4.30 -34.31
C ASP A 10 8.38 2.77 -34.51
N TYR A 11 9.11 2.35 -35.54
CA TYR A 11 9.31 0.95 -35.91
C TYR A 11 9.82 0.10 -34.73
N GLU A 12 10.68 0.67 -33.87
CA GLU A 12 11.23 -0.03 -32.71
C GLU A 12 10.17 -0.24 -31.63
N GLU A 13 9.32 0.76 -31.38
CA GLU A 13 8.18 0.64 -30.45
C GLU A 13 7.14 -0.35 -30.98
N ALA A 14 6.78 -0.25 -32.26
CA ALA A 14 5.82 -1.14 -32.92
C ALA A 14 6.33 -2.59 -32.99
N TYR A 15 7.62 -2.81 -33.25
CA TYR A 15 8.27 -4.12 -33.24
C TYR A 15 8.32 -4.71 -31.82
N LYS A 16 8.67 -3.91 -30.80
CA LYS A 16 8.61 -4.34 -29.39
C LYS A 16 7.21 -4.72 -28.96
N GLU A 17 6.21 -3.97 -29.39
CA GLU A 17 4.81 -4.25 -29.11
C GLU A 17 4.34 -5.53 -29.83
N GLN A 18 4.79 -5.75 -31.07
CA GLN A 18 4.54 -6.97 -31.84
C GLN A 18 5.19 -8.20 -31.19
N CYS A 19 6.46 -8.15 -30.79
CA CYS A 19 7.14 -9.25 -30.09
C CYS A 19 6.45 -9.58 -28.76
N LYS A 20 6.02 -8.57 -28.01
CA LYS A 20 5.28 -8.76 -26.75
C LYS A 20 3.92 -9.44 -26.99
N LYS A 21 3.19 -9.02 -28.02
CA LYS A 21 1.92 -9.65 -28.43
C LYS A 21 2.12 -11.10 -28.88
N LEU A 22 3.25 -11.41 -29.53
CA LEU A 22 3.62 -12.76 -29.94
C LEU A 22 3.98 -13.65 -28.74
N GLU A 23 4.81 -13.18 -27.80
CA GLU A 23 5.11 -13.90 -26.55
C GLU A 23 3.84 -14.15 -25.71
N GLU A 24 2.95 -13.15 -25.65
CA GLU A 24 1.65 -13.23 -24.98
C GLU A 24 0.74 -14.27 -25.66
N ALA A 25 0.66 -14.27 -27.00
CA ALA A 25 -0.12 -15.23 -27.77
C ALA A 25 0.45 -16.67 -27.71
N GLU A 26 1.77 -16.83 -27.64
CA GLU A 26 2.41 -18.13 -27.45
C GLU A 26 2.16 -18.68 -26.04
N MET A 27 2.26 -17.84 -25.01
CA MET A 27 1.88 -18.19 -23.65
C MET A 27 0.40 -18.57 -23.53
N GLU A 28 -0.48 -17.82 -24.20
CA GLU A 28 -1.91 -18.12 -24.31
C GLU A 28 -2.15 -19.48 -24.97
N ARG A 29 -1.47 -19.74 -26.10
CA ARG A 29 -1.53 -21.00 -26.83
C ARG A 29 -1.04 -22.16 -25.98
N TRP A 30 0.11 -22.04 -25.33
CA TRP A 30 0.67 -23.10 -24.48
C TRP A 30 -0.21 -23.41 -23.26
N MET A 31 -0.91 -22.41 -22.71
CA MET A 31 -1.88 -22.64 -21.63
C MET A 31 -3.19 -23.24 -22.13
N LYS A 32 -3.70 -22.84 -23.30
CA LYS A 32 -4.91 -23.39 -23.93
C LYS A 32 -4.72 -24.84 -24.40
N GLU A 33 -3.56 -25.14 -24.98
CA GLU A 33 -3.23 -26.47 -25.49
C GLU A 33 -2.76 -27.43 -24.37
N GLY A 34 -2.61 -26.95 -23.12
CA GLY A 34 -2.23 -27.78 -21.98
C GLY A 34 -0.75 -28.17 -21.91
N TRP A 35 0.10 -27.56 -22.73
CA TRP A 35 1.54 -27.85 -22.82
C TRP A 35 2.32 -27.36 -21.58
N VAL A 36 1.78 -26.39 -20.85
CA VAL A 36 2.38 -25.87 -19.61
C VAL A 36 1.49 -26.17 -18.40
N ASN A 37 2.03 -26.95 -17.45
CA ASN A 37 1.37 -27.21 -16.17
C ASN A 37 1.34 -25.92 -15.32
N CYS A 38 0.21 -25.21 -15.35
CA CYS A 38 -0.02 -24.05 -14.49
C CYS A 38 -0.74 -24.45 -13.20
N LEU A 39 -0.21 -23.98 -12.06
CA LEU A 39 -0.88 -24.06 -10.76
C LEU A 39 -1.28 -22.67 -10.30
N TYR A 40 -2.17 -22.62 -9.31
CA TYR A 40 -2.44 -21.37 -8.60
C TYR A 40 -1.57 -21.25 -7.36
N ARG A 41 -0.83 -20.15 -7.31
CA ARG A 41 -0.01 -19.78 -6.17
C ARG A 41 -0.76 -18.77 -5.33
N THR A 42 -0.67 -18.92 -4.01
CA THR A 42 -1.16 -17.94 -3.05
C THR A 42 0.03 -17.31 -2.31
N SER A 43 0.15 -16.00 -2.38
CA SER A 43 1.04 -15.23 -1.50
C SER A 43 0.21 -14.53 -0.43
N THR A 44 0.53 -14.79 0.84
CA THR A 44 -0.15 -14.23 1.99
C THR A 44 0.77 -13.27 2.73
N TYR A 45 0.33 -12.02 2.91
CA TYR A 45 0.96 -11.07 3.82
C TYR A 45 0.12 -10.92 5.08
N LYS A 46 0.76 -10.80 6.24
CA LYS A 46 0.10 -10.47 7.51
C LYS A 46 0.76 -9.23 8.09
N SER A 47 -0.02 -8.18 8.26
CA SER A 47 0.41 -6.90 8.82
C SER A 47 -0.26 -6.73 10.17
N THR A 48 0.41 -7.15 11.23
CA THR A 48 -0.06 -7.01 12.61
C THR A 48 0.39 -5.68 13.18
N ASN A 49 -0.57 -4.85 13.56
CA ASN A 49 -0.34 -3.56 14.19
C ASN A 49 0.34 -3.73 15.56
N THR A 50 1.36 -2.92 15.84
CA THR A 50 2.17 -3.07 17.06
C THR A 50 1.44 -2.72 18.35
N GLU A 51 0.38 -1.91 18.29
CA GLU A 51 -0.34 -1.45 19.49
C GLU A 51 -1.67 -2.17 19.68
N SER A 52 -2.51 -2.18 18.63
CA SER A 52 -3.84 -2.77 18.69
C SER A 52 -3.86 -4.29 18.52
N ASN A 53 -2.73 -4.90 18.12
CA ASN A 53 -2.61 -6.31 17.75
C ASN A 53 -3.62 -6.76 16.64
N THR A 54 -4.26 -5.80 15.97
CA THR A 54 -5.13 -6.08 14.82
C THR A 54 -4.28 -6.47 13.64
N THR A 55 -4.67 -7.52 12.94
CA THR A 55 -3.92 -8.06 11.80
C THR A 55 -4.71 -7.89 10.52
N LEU A 56 -4.14 -7.13 9.58
CA LEU A 56 -4.58 -7.12 8.19
C LEU A 56 -3.92 -8.28 7.44
N LEU A 57 -4.71 -9.09 6.76
CA LEU A 57 -4.27 -10.17 5.90
C LEU A 57 -4.56 -9.82 4.44
N GLU A 58 -3.55 -9.93 3.59
CA GLU A 58 -3.69 -9.83 2.14
C GLU A 58 -3.40 -11.21 1.53
N SER A 59 -4.37 -11.76 0.80
CA SER A 59 -4.24 -13.02 0.07
C SER A 59 -4.24 -12.75 -1.43
N MET A 60 -3.10 -12.96 -2.09
CA MET A 60 -2.93 -12.83 -3.54
C MET A 60 -2.89 -14.21 -4.17
N VAL A 61 -3.92 -14.58 -4.92
CA VAL A 61 -4.02 -15.82 -5.69
C VAL A 61 -3.79 -15.49 -7.16
N TYR A 62 -2.81 -16.15 -7.78
CA TYR A 62 -2.42 -15.89 -9.17
C TYR A 62 -1.84 -17.15 -9.82
N PRO A 63 -1.96 -17.30 -11.15
CA PRO A 63 -1.34 -18.40 -11.87
C PRO A 63 0.18 -18.34 -11.72
N SER A 64 0.80 -19.49 -11.60
CA SER A 64 2.24 -19.67 -11.57
C SER A 64 2.60 -20.94 -12.33
N PHE A 65 3.74 -20.89 -13.00
CA PHE A 65 4.38 -22.08 -13.54
C PHE A 65 4.64 -23.08 -12.40
N LYS A 66 4.33 -24.35 -12.65
CA LYS A 66 4.60 -25.46 -11.71
C LYS A 66 6.10 -25.73 -11.61
N PHE A 67 6.81 -25.67 -12.74
CA PHE A 67 8.24 -25.89 -12.80
C PHE A 67 8.97 -24.62 -13.21
N LYS A 68 10.18 -24.42 -12.68
CA LYS A 68 11.03 -23.28 -13.01
C LYS A 68 11.48 -23.32 -14.48
N ALA A 69 11.66 -24.52 -15.04
CA ALA A 69 12.06 -24.71 -16.43
C ALA A 69 11.04 -24.14 -17.42
N ASP A 70 9.75 -24.16 -17.05
CA ASP A 70 8.65 -23.65 -17.87
C ASP A 70 8.54 -22.12 -17.81
N MET A 71 9.25 -21.45 -16.89
CA MET A 71 9.21 -19.99 -16.84
C MET A 71 9.96 -19.42 -18.04
N PRO A 72 9.35 -18.50 -18.81
CA PRO A 72 10.03 -17.84 -19.91
C PRO A 72 11.26 -17.10 -19.36
N LYS A 73 12.41 -17.33 -20.00
CA LYS A 73 13.65 -16.63 -19.67
C LYS A 73 13.61 -15.25 -20.32
N THR A 74 13.01 -14.28 -19.63
CA THR A 74 13.04 -12.89 -20.09
C THR A 74 14.47 -12.35 -20.00
N GLU A 75 15.00 -11.86 -21.11
CA GLU A 75 16.28 -11.13 -21.10
C GLU A 75 16.19 -9.93 -20.16
N LYS A 76 17.22 -9.74 -19.32
CA LYS A 76 17.31 -8.57 -18.44
C LYS A 76 17.55 -7.34 -19.30
N LYS A 77 16.49 -6.65 -19.69
CA LYS A 77 16.58 -5.34 -20.34
C LYS A 77 16.89 -4.25 -19.32
N ARG A 78 17.64 -3.24 -19.76
CA ARG A 78 18.04 -2.09 -18.92
C ARG A 78 16.84 -1.24 -18.50
N GLU A 79 15.80 -1.19 -19.34
CA GLU A 79 14.61 -0.37 -19.12
C GLU A 79 13.45 -1.20 -18.57
N THR A 80 12.72 -0.60 -17.64
CA THR A 80 11.51 -1.20 -17.07
C THR A 80 10.36 -1.01 -18.03
N SER A 81 9.76 -2.09 -18.52
CA SER A 81 8.57 -1.99 -19.38
C SER A 81 7.42 -1.28 -18.67
N PRO A 82 6.47 -0.65 -19.40
CA PRO A 82 5.31 0.01 -18.78
C PRO A 82 4.50 -0.92 -17.86
N SER A 83 4.37 -2.20 -18.23
CA SER A 83 3.70 -3.21 -17.39
C SER A 83 4.47 -3.49 -16.10
N GLN A 84 5.80 -3.59 -16.16
CA GLN A 84 6.64 -3.79 -14.99
C GLN A 84 6.66 -2.55 -14.10
N SER A 85 6.65 -1.34 -14.66
CA SER A 85 6.55 -0.08 -13.92
C SER A 85 5.23 -0.01 -13.15
N ASN A 86 4.12 -0.29 -13.83
CA ASN A 86 2.79 -0.36 -13.22
C ASN A 86 2.69 -1.43 -12.10
N LEU A 87 3.36 -2.58 -12.27
CA LEU A 87 3.41 -3.63 -11.26
C LEU A 87 4.25 -3.19 -10.05
N ASN A 88 5.42 -2.60 -10.28
CA ASN A 88 6.29 -2.06 -9.24
C ASN A 88 5.55 -1.00 -8.43
N ASP A 89 4.81 -0.13 -9.10
CA ASP A 89 3.96 0.88 -8.49
C ASP A 89 2.88 0.26 -7.61
N LYS A 90 2.13 -0.73 -8.10
CA LYS A 90 1.13 -1.43 -7.27
C LYS A 90 1.76 -2.09 -6.05
N ASN A 91 2.94 -2.69 -6.20
CA ASN A 91 3.65 -3.33 -5.09
C ASN A 91 4.17 -2.32 -4.07
N ALA A 92 4.71 -1.18 -4.53
CA ALA A 92 5.11 -0.05 -3.71
C ALA A 92 3.95 0.49 -2.86
N ARG A 93 2.77 0.67 -3.48
CA ARG A 93 1.54 1.10 -2.80
C ARG A 93 1.15 0.14 -1.69
N ARG A 94 1.11 -1.17 -2.01
CA ARG A 94 0.78 -2.21 -1.02
C ARG A 94 1.80 -2.27 0.12
N TYR A 95 3.09 -2.14 -0.19
CA TYR A 95 4.13 -2.10 0.84
C TYR A 95 3.94 -0.94 1.83
N LEU A 96 3.64 0.25 1.30
CA LEU A 96 3.38 1.42 2.12
C LEU A 96 2.12 1.26 2.98
N ILE A 97 1.04 0.67 2.44
CA ILE A 97 -0.15 0.30 3.21
C ILE A 97 0.21 -0.64 4.37
N ARG A 98 1.02 -1.67 4.13
CA ARG A 98 1.44 -2.60 5.19
C ARG A 98 2.26 -1.89 6.25
N LEU A 99 3.23 -1.09 5.83
CA LEU A 99 4.08 -0.31 6.72
C LEU A 99 3.25 0.63 7.61
N ALA A 100 2.23 1.29 7.04
CA ALA A 100 1.32 2.14 7.77
C ALA A 100 0.49 1.33 8.79
N ASN A 101 -0.15 0.24 8.37
CA ASN A 101 -0.99 -0.59 9.25
C ASN A 101 -0.21 -1.26 10.39
N ILE A 102 1.07 -1.59 10.18
CA ILE A 102 1.91 -2.17 11.24
C ILE A 102 2.24 -1.13 12.31
N ASN A 103 2.53 0.10 11.90
CA ASN A 103 3.17 1.07 12.79
C ASN A 103 2.25 2.16 13.34
N PHE A 104 1.09 2.38 12.71
CA PHE A 104 0.21 3.48 13.07
C PHE A 104 -1.22 2.99 13.33
N GLY A 105 -1.92 3.69 14.22
CA GLY A 105 -3.25 3.33 14.69
C GLY A 105 -4.00 4.51 15.31
N LYS A 106 -4.89 4.19 16.26
CA LYS A 106 -5.72 5.20 16.94
C LYS A 106 -4.86 6.12 17.79
N GLY A 107 -4.99 7.43 17.60
CA GLY A 107 -4.24 8.44 18.37
C GLY A 107 -2.98 8.94 17.67
N ASP A 108 -2.61 8.35 16.54
CA ASP A 108 -1.61 8.91 15.63
C ASP A 108 -2.21 10.03 14.79
N ILE A 109 -1.36 10.82 14.13
CA ILE A 109 -1.77 12.03 13.43
C ILE A 109 -1.51 11.87 11.93
N TRP A 110 -2.53 12.24 11.15
CA TRP A 110 -2.39 12.52 9.72
C TRP A 110 -2.45 14.03 9.51
N ALA A 111 -1.39 14.58 8.95
CA ALA A 111 -1.25 15.99 8.71
C ALA A 111 -0.98 16.28 7.23
N THR A 112 -1.57 17.36 6.73
CA THR A 112 -1.21 17.98 5.46
C THR A 112 -0.79 19.41 5.75
N PHE A 113 0.45 19.70 5.43
CA PHE A 113 1.08 21.00 5.66
C PHE A 113 1.50 21.60 4.33
N GLY A 114 1.26 22.90 4.15
CA GLY A 114 1.77 23.67 3.03
C GLY A 114 2.82 24.69 3.48
N TRP A 115 3.10 25.64 2.61
CA TRP A 115 3.93 26.82 2.91
C TRP A 115 3.17 28.08 2.52
N ASN A 116 3.17 29.11 3.38
CA ASN A 116 2.65 30.44 3.08
C ASN A 116 3.38 31.05 1.87
N ASN A 117 2.75 31.99 1.15
CA ASN A 117 3.27 32.49 -0.13
C ASN A 117 4.71 33.04 -0.04
N GLY A 118 5.07 33.72 1.06
CA GLY A 118 6.42 34.23 1.29
C GLY A 118 7.43 33.21 1.85
N LEU A 119 7.01 31.96 2.04
CA LEU A 119 7.82 30.86 2.60
C LEU A 119 7.87 29.65 1.67
N LEU A 120 7.44 29.80 0.41
CA LEU A 120 7.44 28.72 -0.57
C LEU A 120 8.88 28.24 -0.82
N PRO A 121 9.13 26.92 -0.81
CA PRO A 121 10.43 26.39 -1.19
C PRO A 121 10.67 26.56 -2.69
N GLU A 122 11.87 27.01 -3.07
CA GLU A 122 12.27 27.17 -4.48
C GLU A 122 12.53 25.81 -5.14
N THR A 123 13.08 24.86 -4.39
CA THR A 123 13.40 23.52 -4.87
C THR A 123 12.79 22.42 -4.01
N TYR A 124 12.69 21.21 -4.58
CA TYR A 124 12.31 20.02 -3.81
C TYR A 124 13.26 19.76 -2.62
N GLU A 125 14.56 20.03 -2.76
CA GLU A 125 15.52 19.81 -1.68
C GLU A 125 15.35 20.85 -0.54
N ASP A 126 14.92 22.08 -0.85
CA ASP A 126 14.53 23.06 0.18
C ASP A 126 13.28 22.62 0.94
N ALA A 127 12.26 22.14 0.21
CA ALA A 127 11.05 21.58 0.81
C ALA A 127 11.39 20.41 1.74
N LYS A 128 12.28 19.51 1.29
CA LYS A 128 12.76 18.36 2.07
C LYS A 128 13.56 18.79 3.30
N LYS A 129 14.45 19.78 3.18
CA LYS A 129 15.22 20.33 4.30
C LYS A 129 14.29 20.90 5.37
N ASP A 130 13.23 21.59 4.98
CA ASP A 130 12.22 22.10 5.90
C ASP A 130 11.50 20.99 6.66
N VAL A 131 11.02 19.96 5.96
CA VAL A 131 10.34 18.81 6.57
C VAL A 131 11.27 18.07 7.53
N VAL A 132 12.54 17.87 7.16
CA VAL A 132 13.55 17.25 8.03
C VAL A 132 13.78 18.10 9.29
N ASN A 133 13.88 19.43 9.16
CA ASN A 133 14.03 20.33 10.30
C ASN A 133 12.81 20.30 11.22
N PHE A 134 11.61 20.22 10.66
CA PHE A 134 10.38 20.07 11.42
C PHE A 134 10.36 18.76 12.22
N ILE A 135 10.69 17.63 11.60
CA ILE A 135 10.84 16.34 12.29
C ILE A 135 11.90 16.39 13.39
N ARG A 136 13.03 17.09 13.16
CA ARG A 136 14.05 17.32 14.20
C ARG A 136 13.50 18.14 15.37
N ARG A 137 12.68 19.17 15.12
CA ARG A 137 12.00 19.93 16.20
C ARG A 137 11.07 19.02 17.01
N ILE A 138 10.26 18.22 16.33
CA ILE A 138 9.36 17.23 16.94
C ILE A 138 10.14 16.28 17.85
N ASN A 139 11.19 15.64 17.34
CA ASN A 139 11.97 14.68 18.13
C ASN A 139 12.70 15.33 19.32
N ARG A 140 13.17 16.57 19.18
CA ARG A 140 13.72 17.32 20.33
C ARG A 140 12.68 17.54 21.43
N LYS A 141 11.44 17.88 21.06
CA LYS A 141 10.34 18.04 22.02
C LYS A 141 9.97 16.70 22.66
N ARG A 142 9.83 15.63 21.87
CA ARG A 142 9.57 14.27 22.36
C ARG A 142 10.61 13.83 23.39
N LYS A 143 11.90 14.05 23.12
CA LYS A 143 12.98 13.76 24.07
C LYS A 143 12.82 14.51 25.39
N LYS A 144 12.41 15.79 25.37
CA LYS A 144 12.12 16.58 26.59
C LYS A 144 10.93 16.02 27.39
N LEU A 145 9.97 15.38 26.70
CA LEU A 145 8.81 14.72 27.31
C LEU A 145 9.09 13.26 27.71
N GLY A 146 10.34 12.78 27.57
CA GLY A 146 10.68 11.38 27.86
C GLY A 146 10.16 10.37 26.84
N LEU A 147 9.72 10.83 25.66
CA LEU A 147 9.21 9.98 24.58
C LEU A 147 10.34 9.57 23.62
N GLU A 148 10.23 8.37 23.04
CA GLU A 148 11.08 7.94 21.93
C GLU A 148 10.89 8.81 20.68
N ASN A 149 11.84 8.74 19.75
CA ASN A 149 11.73 9.40 18.45
C ASN A 149 10.44 8.99 17.73
N ALA A 150 9.80 9.96 17.09
CA ALA A 150 8.56 9.75 16.36
C ALA A 150 8.76 8.72 15.25
N LYS A 151 7.82 7.78 15.15
CA LYS A 151 7.61 7.01 13.93
C LYS A 151 6.90 7.92 12.94
N TYR A 152 7.35 7.97 11.68
CA TYR A 152 6.66 8.78 10.68
C TYR A 152 6.85 8.25 9.27
N ILE A 153 5.95 8.66 8.37
CA ILE A 153 6.10 8.58 6.93
C ILE A 153 5.63 9.91 6.36
N TYR A 154 6.46 10.57 5.55
CA TYR A 154 6.04 11.78 4.85
C TYR A 154 6.23 11.67 3.34
N ILE A 155 5.44 12.45 2.60
CA ILE A 155 5.52 12.60 1.15
C ILE A 155 5.40 14.09 0.83
N ILE A 156 6.30 14.58 0.00
CA ILE A 156 6.27 15.95 -0.49
C ILE A 156 5.66 15.93 -1.88
N ALA A 157 4.55 16.64 -2.06
CA ALA A 157 3.97 16.98 -3.33
C ALA A 157 4.56 18.33 -3.77
N PHE A 158 5.51 18.28 -4.69
CA PHE A 158 6.18 19.44 -5.27
C PHE A 158 6.06 19.32 -6.78
N GLU A 159 5.01 19.91 -7.33
CA GLU A 159 4.73 19.89 -8.77
C GLU A 159 4.74 21.32 -9.32
N GLU A 160 5.01 21.46 -10.61
CA GLU A 160 5.16 22.76 -11.27
C GLU A 160 3.89 23.62 -11.26
N TYR A 161 2.71 22.97 -11.27
CA TYR A 161 1.40 23.65 -11.41
C TYR A 161 0.54 23.61 -10.13
N THR A 162 1.02 22.97 -9.06
CA THR A 162 0.26 22.87 -7.81
C THR A 162 1.06 23.46 -6.66
N ARG A 163 0.36 24.11 -5.71
CA ARG A 163 1.03 24.70 -4.55
C ARG A 163 1.72 23.59 -3.75
N PRO A 164 3.03 23.71 -3.47
CA PRO A 164 3.76 22.70 -2.72
C PRO A 164 3.09 22.41 -1.37
N HIS A 165 2.95 21.12 -1.06
CA HIS A 165 2.46 20.65 0.21
C HIS A 165 3.11 19.31 0.54
N PHE A 166 3.06 18.90 1.80
CA PHE A 166 3.48 17.57 2.20
C PHE A 166 2.47 16.94 3.12
N HIS A 167 2.35 15.63 2.98
CA HIS A 167 1.59 14.80 3.88
C HIS A 167 2.53 14.13 4.89
N LEU A 168 2.06 14.02 6.13
CA LEU A 168 2.79 13.41 7.24
C LEU A 168 1.86 12.49 8.02
N LEU A 169 2.20 11.21 8.03
CA LEU A 169 1.71 10.23 8.98
C LEU A 169 2.72 10.15 10.12
N ILE A 170 2.33 10.45 11.36
CA ILE A 170 3.25 10.49 12.50
C ILE A 170 2.64 9.93 13.77
N SER A 171 3.46 9.25 14.57
CA SER A 171 3.04 8.69 15.85
C SER A 171 2.57 9.79 16.81
N GLY A 172 1.53 9.52 17.58
CA GLY A 172 1.00 10.41 18.62
C GLY A 172 2.00 10.71 19.75
N GLY A 173 1.54 11.45 20.75
CA GLY A 173 2.35 11.88 21.91
C GLY A 173 2.80 13.34 21.86
N ILE A 174 2.60 14.02 20.73
CA ILE A 174 2.50 15.49 20.68
C ILE A 174 1.07 15.81 20.25
N ASP A 175 0.45 16.77 20.91
CA ASP A 175 -0.90 17.21 20.58
C ASP A 175 -0.95 17.81 19.17
N ARG A 176 -2.10 17.66 18.51
CA ARG A 176 -2.32 18.11 17.14
C ARG A 176 -2.06 19.61 16.98
N ASP A 177 -2.60 20.43 17.87
CA ASP A 177 -2.47 21.88 17.76
C ASP A 177 -1.03 22.31 18.07
N GLU A 178 -0.32 21.57 18.92
CA GLU A 178 1.11 21.77 19.14
C GLU A 178 1.94 21.41 17.89
N LEU A 179 1.61 20.30 17.22
CA LEU A 179 2.26 19.88 15.98
C LEU A 179 2.12 20.97 14.89
N GLU A 180 0.93 21.56 14.78
CA GLU A 180 0.65 22.67 13.86
C GLU A 180 1.49 23.92 14.18
N ARG A 181 1.52 24.35 15.45
CA ARG A 181 2.36 25.48 15.90
C ARG A 181 3.84 25.25 15.63
N MET A 182 4.32 24.01 15.76
CA MET A 182 5.72 23.64 15.50
C MET A 182 6.13 23.69 14.03
N TRP A 183 5.18 23.62 13.09
CA TRP A 183 5.48 23.77 11.67
C TRP A 183 5.83 25.24 11.36
N GLY A 184 4.94 26.16 11.74
CA GLY A 184 5.20 27.60 11.73
C GLY A 184 5.39 28.24 10.35
N LYS A 185 5.15 27.50 9.26
CA LYS A 185 5.23 27.99 7.88
C LYS A 185 3.91 27.96 7.12
N CYS A 186 2.81 27.63 7.78
CA CYS A 186 1.48 27.52 7.18
C CYS A 186 0.42 28.05 8.14
N ASP A 187 -0.42 28.96 7.66
CA ASP A 187 -1.52 29.54 8.46
C ASP A 187 -2.79 28.68 8.44
N ARG A 188 -2.88 27.74 7.50
CA ARG A 188 -4.03 26.84 7.33
C ARG A 188 -3.57 25.37 7.27
N PRO A 189 -3.00 24.84 8.35
CA PRO A 189 -2.70 23.42 8.42
C PRO A 189 -4.00 22.60 8.40
N ASN A 190 -3.94 21.41 7.82
CA ASN A 190 -5.03 20.44 7.91
C ASN A 190 -4.50 19.19 8.61
N THR A 191 -4.82 19.06 9.89
CA THR A 191 -4.43 17.91 10.69
C THR A 191 -5.64 17.22 11.31
N ARG A 192 -5.56 15.89 11.35
CA ARG A 192 -6.59 15.04 11.94
C ARG A 192 -5.95 13.90 12.71
N ASN A 193 -6.59 13.55 13.82
CA ASN A 193 -6.28 12.31 14.49
C ASN A 193 -6.76 11.15 13.62
N ILE A 194 -5.93 10.13 13.54
CA ILE A 194 -6.26 8.89 12.87
C ILE A 194 -7.23 8.17 13.79
N SER A 195 -8.46 8.08 13.29
CA SER A 195 -9.41 7.08 13.74
C SER A 195 -9.49 6.05 12.64
N PRO A 196 -8.79 4.90 12.76
CA PRO A 196 -9.02 3.79 11.86
C PRO A 196 -10.53 3.50 11.86
N ASP A 197 -11.13 3.34 10.69
CA ASP A 197 -12.51 2.90 10.57
C ASP A 197 -12.70 1.51 11.20
N GLU A 198 -13.96 1.07 11.38
CA GLU A 198 -14.27 -0.23 11.99
C GLU A 198 -13.68 -1.44 11.23
N ASN A 199 -13.24 -1.20 9.99
CA ASN A 199 -12.63 -2.16 9.07
C ASN A 199 -11.10 -2.03 8.96
N PHE A 200 -10.49 -1.16 9.77
CA PHE A 200 -9.04 -0.99 9.92
C PHE A 200 -8.30 -0.73 8.60
N LEU A 201 -8.90 0.07 7.72
CA LEU A 201 -8.31 0.47 6.47
C LEU A 201 -7.77 1.90 6.58
N LEU A 202 -6.51 2.02 7.01
CA LEU A 202 -5.64 3.14 6.61
C LEU A 202 -5.49 3.24 5.08
N THR A 203 -6.18 2.39 4.31
CA THR A 203 -6.23 2.39 2.86
C THR A 203 -6.73 3.70 2.30
N GLY A 204 -7.70 4.37 2.93
CA GLY A 204 -8.11 5.72 2.51
C GLY A 204 -6.93 6.70 2.51
N LEU A 205 -6.11 6.68 3.57
CA LEU A 205 -4.89 7.49 3.70
C LEU A 205 -3.85 7.11 2.62
N ALA A 206 -3.64 5.81 2.43
CA ALA A 206 -2.65 5.29 1.50
C ALA A 206 -3.03 5.49 0.03
N THR A 207 -4.32 5.54 -0.31
CA THR A 207 -4.80 5.88 -1.65
C THR A 207 -4.43 7.33 -2.00
N TYR A 208 -4.61 8.29 -1.08
CA TYR A 208 -4.21 9.70 -1.29
C TYR A 208 -2.69 9.86 -1.43
N ILE A 209 -1.93 9.21 -0.55
CA ILE A 209 -0.46 9.14 -0.56
C ILE A 209 0.10 8.65 -1.91
N THR A 210 -0.68 7.89 -2.70
CA THR A 210 -0.16 7.12 -3.84
C THR A 210 -0.71 7.52 -5.21
N GLN A 211 -1.59 8.52 -5.26
CA GLN A 211 -2.23 9.01 -6.49
C GLN A 211 -1.52 10.19 -7.17
N ASN A 212 -0.37 10.67 -6.67
CA ASN A 212 0.40 11.70 -7.40
C ASN A 212 0.85 11.18 -8.79
N PRO A 213 0.44 11.83 -9.91
CA PRO A 213 0.55 11.27 -11.26
C PRO A 213 1.94 11.41 -11.89
N HIS A 214 2.79 12.34 -11.41
CA HIS A 214 4.04 12.68 -12.07
C HIS A 214 5.26 12.52 -11.15
N GLY A 215 6.18 11.64 -11.54
CA GLY A 215 7.61 11.72 -11.26
C GLY A 215 8.07 11.64 -9.80
N THR A 216 8.68 10.50 -9.43
CA THR A 216 9.50 10.26 -8.22
C THR A 216 8.76 10.04 -6.89
N LYS A 217 8.12 8.87 -6.80
CA LYS A 217 7.64 8.29 -5.54
C LYS A 217 8.78 8.05 -4.56
N ARG A 218 9.01 8.98 -3.62
CA ARG A 218 9.88 8.77 -2.45
C ARG A 218 9.13 9.18 -1.19
N TRP A 219 8.21 8.34 -0.74
CA TRP A 219 7.81 8.41 0.65
C TRP A 219 9.06 8.22 1.52
N CYS A 220 9.18 9.04 2.54
CA CYS A 220 10.34 9.08 3.42
C CYS A 220 9.93 8.53 4.80
N PRO A 221 10.19 7.23 5.07
CA PRO A 221 9.88 6.63 6.35
C PRO A 221 10.95 6.94 7.40
N SER A 222 10.56 7.00 8.67
CA SER A 222 11.50 6.98 9.78
C SER A 222 12.22 5.63 9.86
N LYS A 223 13.45 5.64 10.41
CA LYS A 223 14.29 4.43 10.49
C LYS A 223 13.77 3.39 11.50
N ASN A 224 12.93 3.81 12.46
CA ASN A 224 12.39 2.98 13.55
C ASN A 224 11.02 2.35 13.24
N LEU A 225 10.58 2.33 11.96
CA LEU A 225 9.38 1.60 11.58
C LEU A 225 9.64 0.09 11.53
N LYS A 226 8.73 -0.69 12.12
CA LYS A 226 8.69 -2.13 11.94
C LYS A 226 8.28 -2.44 10.50
N LYS A 227 9.15 -3.11 9.75
CA LYS A 227 8.90 -3.49 8.36
C LYS A 227 7.93 -4.68 8.30
N PRO A 228 7.13 -4.82 7.22
CA PRO A 228 6.32 -6.01 7.00
C PRO A 228 7.20 -7.24 6.77
N ASP A 229 6.74 -8.38 7.28
CA ASP A 229 7.37 -9.66 7.05
C ASP A 229 7.27 -10.10 5.59
N GLU A 230 8.14 -11.02 5.19
CA GLU A 230 8.07 -11.65 3.89
C GLU A 230 6.75 -12.44 3.69
N PRO A 231 6.21 -12.49 2.47
CA PRO A 231 4.98 -13.22 2.21
C PRO A 231 5.17 -14.72 2.39
N LYS A 232 4.21 -15.35 3.07
CA LYS A 232 4.10 -16.81 3.06
C LYS A 232 3.51 -17.26 1.74
N ARG A 233 4.18 -18.20 1.06
CA ARG A 233 3.78 -18.70 -0.25
C ARG A 233 3.23 -20.11 -0.11
N SER A 234 2.11 -20.39 -0.78
CA SER A 234 1.49 -21.71 -0.86
C SER A 234 1.14 -22.03 -2.31
N TYR A 235 1.28 -23.28 -2.69
CA TYR A 235 1.06 -23.79 -4.06
C TYR A 235 -0.19 -24.70 -4.15
N SER A 236 -0.85 -24.94 -3.02
CA SER A 236 -1.94 -25.90 -2.89
C SER A 236 -3.16 -25.36 -2.16
N LYS A 237 -3.11 -24.13 -1.64
CA LYS A 237 -4.19 -23.53 -0.85
C LYS A 237 -5.50 -23.40 -1.64
N PHE A 238 -5.42 -22.92 -2.88
CA PHE A 238 -6.55 -22.82 -3.79
C PHE A 238 -6.21 -23.52 -5.11
N ARG A 239 -6.96 -24.57 -5.46
CA ARG A 239 -6.82 -25.30 -6.73
C ARG A 239 -7.53 -24.54 -7.86
N LYS A 240 -7.13 -24.77 -9.11
CA LYS A 240 -7.70 -24.11 -10.32
C LYS A 240 -9.23 -24.06 -10.33
N ALA A 241 -9.89 -25.21 -10.25
CA ALA A 241 -11.36 -25.27 -10.25
C ALA A 241 -12.02 -24.47 -9.11
N LYS A 242 -11.34 -24.34 -7.96
CA LYS A 242 -11.81 -23.52 -6.85
C LYS A 242 -11.62 -22.04 -7.15
N VAL A 243 -10.46 -21.65 -7.70
CA VAL A 243 -10.19 -20.25 -8.08
C VAL A 243 -11.17 -19.76 -9.14
N GLU A 244 -11.51 -20.59 -10.12
CA GLU A 244 -12.51 -20.27 -11.14
C GLU A 244 -13.89 -19.99 -10.49
N LYS A 245 -14.36 -20.87 -9.60
CA LYS A 245 -15.61 -20.64 -8.86
C LYS A 245 -15.58 -19.35 -8.04
N MET A 246 -14.49 -19.10 -7.32
CA MET A 246 -14.30 -17.86 -6.56
C MET A 246 -14.27 -16.63 -7.46
N ALA A 247 -13.79 -16.74 -8.70
CA ALA A 247 -13.71 -15.63 -9.63
C ALA A 247 -15.09 -15.22 -10.18
N PHE A 248 -16.00 -16.17 -10.33
CA PHE A 248 -17.36 -15.93 -10.84
C PHE A 248 -18.40 -15.65 -9.75
N ASP A 249 -18.16 -16.09 -8.51
CA ASP A 249 -19.10 -15.94 -7.40
C ASP A 249 -18.41 -15.34 -6.16
N SER A 250 -18.80 -14.09 -5.83
CA SER A 250 -18.27 -13.35 -4.69
C SER A 250 -18.62 -13.97 -3.34
N SER A 251 -19.78 -14.65 -3.24
CA SER A 251 -20.19 -15.33 -2.00
C SER A 251 -19.31 -16.56 -1.74
N VAL A 252 -19.00 -17.33 -2.80
CA VAL A 252 -18.06 -18.45 -2.74
C VAL A 252 -16.65 -17.95 -2.43
N LEU A 253 -16.22 -16.84 -3.03
CA LEU A 253 -14.94 -16.21 -2.72
C LEU A 253 -14.82 -15.90 -1.23
N GLN A 254 -15.81 -15.20 -0.67
CA GLN A 254 -15.84 -14.85 0.75
C GLN A 254 -15.76 -16.11 1.62
N ALA A 255 -16.63 -17.09 1.40
CA ALA A 255 -16.69 -18.31 2.20
C ALA A 255 -15.39 -19.11 2.14
N GLU A 256 -14.77 -19.23 0.96
CA GLU A 256 -13.49 -19.93 0.80
C GLU A 256 -12.32 -19.18 1.45
N MET A 257 -12.33 -17.85 1.44
CA MET A 257 -11.33 -17.04 2.13
C MET A 257 -11.47 -17.19 3.65
N GLU A 258 -12.67 -17.08 4.21
CA GLU A 258 -12.92 -17.25 5.65
C GLU A 258 -12.60 -18.68 6.13
N LYS A 259 -12.91 -19.69 5.33
CA LYS A 259 -12.51 -21.08 5.57
C LYS A 259 -10.99 -21.26 5.54
N ALA A 260 -10.29 -20.64 4.59
CA ALA A 260 -8.84 -20.75 4.45
C ALA A 260 -8.07 -19.97 5.53
N TYR A 261 -8.70 -18.98 6.15
CA TYR A 261 -8.11 -18.13 7.19
C TYR A 261 -9.03 -18.03 8.42
N PRO A 262 -9.11 -19.09 9.25
CA PRO A 262 -9.96 -19.09 10.44
C PRO A 262 -9.65 -17.93 11.39
N GLY A 263 -10.71 -17.28 11.89
CA GLY A 263 -10.61 -16.13 12.78
C GLY A 263 -10.29 -14.80 12.11
N PHE A 264 -10.27 -14.75 10.77
CA PHE A 264 -10.26 -13.51 10.01
C PHE A 264 -11.65 -13.27 9.41
N THR A 265 -12.10 -12.02 9.45
CA THR A 265 -13.32 -11.54 8.78
C THR A 265 -12.95 -11.03 7.40
N PHE A 266 -13.69 -11.45 6.37
CA PHE A 266 -13.51 -10.94 5.02
C PHE A 266 -13.84 -9.44 4.93
N LEU A 267 -13.03 -8.68 4.19
CA LEU A 267 -13.27 -7.25 3.95
C LEU A 267 -13.75 -7.03 2.52
N ASP A 268 -12.89 -7.34 1.55
CA ASP A 268 -13.17 -7.21 0.12
C ASP A 268 -12.22 -8.09 -0.71
N ALA A 269 -12.52 -8.18 -2.00
CA ALA A 269 -11.63 -8.75 -2.98
C ALA A 269 -11.72 -8.04 -4.33
N GLU A 270 -10.59 -8.01 -5.02
CA GLU A 270 -10.46 -7.62 -6.41
C GLU A 270 -10.16 -8.87 -7.24
N VAL A 271 -11.02 -9.17 -8.21
CA VAL A 271 -10.84 -10.27 -9.17
C VAL A 271 -10.51 -9.66 -10.53
N LYS A 272 -9.46 -10.17 -11.18
CA LYS A 272 -9.09 -9.80 -12.55
C LYS A 272 -8.97 -11.04 -13.41
N HIS A 273 -9.51 -10.97 -14.61
CA HIS A 273 -9.26 -11.93 -15.66
C HIS A 273 -8.22 -11.37 -16.61
N ASN A 274 -7.19 -12.16 -16.92
CA ASN A 274 -6.24 -11.80 -17.97
C ASN A 274 -6.66 -12.50 -19.27
N GLY A 275 -7.06 -11.72 -20.26
CA GLY A 275 -7.53 -12.23 -21.56
C GLY A 275 -6.47 -13.00 -22.35
N VAL A 276 -5.19 -12.75 -22.08
CA VAL A 276 -4.07 -13.45 -22.72
C VAL A 276 -3.95 -14.86 -22.15
N ASN A 277 -3.66 -15.01 -20.86
CA ASN A 277 -3.42 -16.35 -20.30
C ASN A 277 -4.69 -17.06 -19.81
N ALA A 278 -5.87 -16.48 -20.04
CA ALA A 278 -7.18 -16.95 -19.60
C ALA A 278 -7.26 -17.29 -18.09
N ALA A 279 -6.40 -16.67 -17.27
CA ALA A 279 -6.28 -16.98 -15.85
C ALA A 279 -6.82 -15.85 -14.97
N PHE A 280 -7.22 -16.22 -13.76
CA PHE A 280 -7.78 -15.31 -12.77
C PHE A 280 -6.73 -14.85 -11.77
N TYR A 281 -6.83 -13.60 -11.34
CA TYR A 281 -6.00 -13.02 -10.29
C TYR A 281 -6.94 -12.51 -9.22
N ILE A 282 -6.84 -13.07 -8.01
CA ILE A 282 -7.68 -12.69 -6.88
C ILE A 282 -6.78 -12.01 -5.84
N TYR A 283 -7.13 -10.80 -5.46
CA TYR A 283 -6.54 -10.09 -4.33
C TYR A 283 -7.62 -9.87 -3.28
N ALA A 284 -7.55 -10.61 -2.17
CA ALA A 284 -8.51 -10.49 -1.07
C ALA A 284 -7.86 -9.87 0.16
N ARG A 285 -8.63 -9.05 0.88
CA ARG A 285 -8.27 -8.46 2.17
C ARG A 285 -9.16 -9.00 3.26
N MET A 286 -8.56 -9.28 4.41
CA MET A 286 -9.25 -9.79 5.58
C MET A 286 -8.67 -9.18 6.85
N VAL A 287 -9.45 -9.10 7.92
CA VAL A 287 -9.02 -8.53 9.20
C VAL A 287 -9.24 -9.50 10.35
N LYS A 288 -8.28 -9.57 11.26
CA LYS A 288 -8.47 -10.18 12.58
C LYS A 288 -8.27 -9.10 13.63
N LYS A 289 -9.35 -8.71 14.31
CA LYS A 289 -9.29 -7.72 15.39
C LYS A 289 -8.45 -8.29 16.55
N GLY A 290 -7.55 -7.48 17.11
CA GLY A 290 -6.82 -7.84 18.31
C GLY A 290 -7.79 -7.98 19.50
N GLU A 291 -7.48 -8.86 20.45
CA GLU A 291 -8.24 -8.93 21.70
C GLU A 291 -8.10 -7.58 22.43
N LYS A 292 -9.22 -6.93 22.76
CA LYS A 292 -9.18 -5.75 23.63
C LYS A 292 -8.53 -6.18 24.96
N PRO A 293 -7.55 -5.43 25.50
CA PRO A 293 -7.11 -5.69 26.87
C PRO A 293 -8.34 -5.61 27.77
N LYS A 294 -8.64 -6.68 28.51
CA LYS A 294 -9.72 -6.70 29.50
C LYS A 294 -9.48 -5.52 30.44
N GLY A 295 -10.30 -4.47 30.31
CA GLY A 295 -10.22 -3.32 31.19
C GLY A 295 -10.33 -3.80 32.63
N LYS A 296 -9.39 -3.42 33.50
CA LYS A 296 -9.49 -3.71 34.93
C LYS A 296 -10.86 -3.22 35.41
N PRO A 297 -11.66 -4.04 36.11
CA PRO A 297 -12.97 -3.62 36.58
C PRO A 297 -12.78 -2.37 37.46
N GLN A 298 -13.46 -1.28 37.10
CA GLN A 298 -13.54 -0.10 37.95
C GLN A 298 -14.12 -0.54 39.30
N LYS A 299 -13.31 -0.49 40.37
CA LYS A 299 -13.81 -0.59 41.73
C LYS A 299 -14.85 0.53 41.91
N ARG A 300 -16.13 0.18 41.94
CA ARG A 300 -17.19 1.09 42.36
C ARG A 300 -16.83 1.57 43.77
N LYS A 301 -16.56 2.86 43.93
CA LYS A 301 -16.49 3.48 45.26
C LYS A 301 -17.86 3.23 45.91
N ARG A 302 -17.89 2.44 46.98
CA ARG A 302 -19.04 2.36 47.88
C ARG A 302 -19.22 3.77 48.45
N GLY A 303 -20.30 4.43 48.09
CA GLY A 303 -20.70 5.68 48.73
C GLY A 303 -21.01 5.40 50.20
N ASN A 304 -20.45 6.20 51.09
CA ASN A 304 -20.89 6.28 52.48
C ASN A 304 -22.36 6.73 52.46
N LYS A 305 -23.23 5.94 53.08
CA LYS A 305 -24.53 6.43 53.52
C LYS A 305 -24.31 7.22 54.81
N ALA A 306 -24.86 8.43 54.82
CA ALA A 306 -25.16 9.19 56.03
C ALA A 306 -26.22 8.46 56.85
#